data_AF-A0A359LLF8-F1
#
_entry.id   AF-A0A359LLF8-F1
#
_cell.length_a   1.000
_cell.length_b   1.000
_cell.length_c   1.000
_cell.angle_alpha   90.00
_cell.angle_beta   90.00
_cell.angle_gamma   90.00
#
_symmetry.space_group_name_H-M   'P 1'
#
loop_
_entity.id
_entity.type
_entity.pdbx_description
1 polymer ?
#
loop_
_entity_poly.entity_id
_entity_poly.type
_entity_poly.pdbx_seq_one_letter_code
_entity_poly.pdbx_strand_id
1 'polypeptide(L)'
;MEMILESILIIFYILFMPLLHEAGHLITAYFIGGNGKIVIVKKVPPLYYSKIKFDIDISDMKKLVLTSAGFTFQFLFNFAFLLQNIFPNLKLFSFLYLGVIALNIVPVKPSDGYYIFQITSKWNRKLMNKLFRLAQWTIFYILYTSGVISEILIVQNAIDHKGIFNLSLGVISTTIIIRIIEKLIRIYKKGLFYGDHKKA
;
A
#
# COMPACT_ATOMS: atom_id res chain seq x y z
N MET A 1 15.62 -10.51 -24.99
CA MET A 1 16.53 -10.15 -23.89
C MET A 1 15.88 -9.11 -22.97
N GLU A 2 15.33 -8.03 -23.52
CA GLU A 2 14.62 -6.97 -22.76
C GLU A 2 13.44 -7.49 -21.92
N MET A 3 12.59 -8.37 -22.47
CA MET A 3 11.44 -8.93 -21.76
C MET A 3 11.83 -9.80 -20.54
N ILE A 4 12.97 -10.51 -20.62
CA ILE A 4 13.50 -11.32 -19.51
C ILE A 4 14.03 -10.41 -18.42
N LEU A 5 14.79 -9.37 -18.79
CA LEU A 5 15.29 -8.37 -17.87
C LEU A 5 14.14 -7.63 -17.16
N GLU A 6 13.11 -7.22 -17.89
CA GLU A 6 11.93 -6.54 -17.32
C GLU A 6 11.15 -7.44 -16.36
N SER A 7 11.00 -8.72 -16.69
CA SER A 7 10.38 -9.71 -15.79
C SER A 7 11.16 -9.89 -14.49
N ILE A 8 12.50 -9.94 -14.56
CA ILE A 8 13.38 -9.99 -13.39
C ILE A 8 13.22 -8.72 -12.55
N LEU A 9 13.17 -7.54 -13.20
CA LEU A 9 12.96 -6.27 -12.52
C LEU A 9 11.60 -6.20 -11.83
N ILE A 10 10.53 -6.73 -12.44
CA ILE A 10 9.19 -6.80 -11.82
C ILE A 10 9.21 -7.71 -10.59
N ILE A 11 9.85 -8.89 -10.67
CA ILE A 11 9.97 -9.80 -9.52
C ILE A 11 10.76 -9.13 -8.40
N PHE A 12 11.90 -8.53 -8.73
CA PHE A 12 12.72 -7.79 -7.76
C PHE A 12 11.90 -6.66 -7.12
N TYR A 13 11.16 -5.90 -7.91
CA TYR A 13 10.30 -4.82 -7.46
C TYR A 13 9.23 -5.31 -6.46
N ILE A 14 8.54 -6.42 -6.75
CA ILE A 14 7.52 -7.00 -5.87
C ILE A 14 8.10 -7.40 -4.51
N LEU A 15 9.30 -7.97 -4.49
CA LEU A 15 9.98 -8.40 -3.27
C LEU A 15 10.59 -7.23 -2.50
N PHE A 16 11.12 -6.24 -3.21
CA PHE A 16 11.84 -5.13 -2.63
C PHE A 16 10.93 -4.08 -2.01
N MET A 17 9.76 -3.81 -2.60
CA MET A 17 8.85 -2.77 -2.10
C MET A 17 8.35 -2.97 -0.65
N PRO A 18 7.95 -4.18 -0.21
CA PRO A 18 7.66 -4.45 1.19
C PRO A 18 8.87 -4.28 2.11
N LEU A 19 10.07 -4.66 1.66
CA LEU A 19 11.30 -4.46 2.44
C LEU A 19 11.61 -2.97 2.60
N LEU A 20 11.41 -2.18 1.55
CA LEU A 20 11.59 -0.74 1.57
C LEU A 20 10.59 -0.05 2.50
N HIS A 21 9.34 -0.52 2.51
CA HIS A 21 8.31 -0.06 3.44
C HIS A 21 8.77 -0.26 4.89
N GLU A 22 9.18 -1.48 5.24
CA GLU A 22 9.68 -1.77 6.59
C GLU A 22 10.97 -0.99 6.91
N ALA A 23 11.87 -0.83 5.94
CA ALA A 23 13.07 -0.01 6.10
C ALA A 23 12.73 1.45 6.41
N GLY A 24 11.68 2.02 5.80
CA GLY A 24 11.20 3.36 6.12
C GLY A 24 10.84 3.51 7.60
N HIS A 25 10.09 2.56 8.17
CA HIS A 25 9.80 2.56 9.60
C HIS A 25 11.06 2.42 10.46
N LEU A 26 12.00 1.55 10.09
CA LEU A 26 13.23 1.33 10.85
C LEU A 26 14.15 2.55 10.84
N ILE A 27 14.35 3.15 9.67
CA ILE A 27 15.16 4.37 9.51
C ILE A 27 14.55 5.50 10.35
N THR A 28 13.24 5.72 10.25
CA THR A 28 12.56 6.74 11.07
C THR A 28 12.61 6.42 12.56
N ALA A 29 12.48 5.15 12.95
CA ALA A 29 12.61 4.73 14.35
C ALA A 29 13.99 5.09 14.93
N TYR A 30 15.06 4.86 14.16
CA TYR A 30 16.41 5.26 14.54
C TYR A 30 16.51 6.77 14.75
N PHE A 31 16.01 7.58 13.82
CA PHE A 31 16.06 9.05 13.92
C PHE A 31 15.24 9.64 15.07
N ILE A 32 14.13 9.02 15.48
CA ILE A 32 13.29 9.52 16.58
C ILE A 32 13.76 9.06 17.98
N GLY A 33 14.89 8.36 18.06
CA GLY A 33 15.51 7.88 19.30
C GLY A 33 15.04 6.48 19.73
N GLY A 34 14.53 5.68 18.80
CA GLY A 34 14.25 4.27 19.04
C GLY A 34 15.54 3.46 19.10
N ASN A 35 15.87 2.92 20.27
CA ASN A 35 16.81 1.82 20.36
C ASN A 35 16.16 0.63 19.66
N GLY A 36 16.54 0.35 18.41
CA GLY A 36 15.96 -0.67 17.52
C GLY A 36 16.18 -2.11 17.99
N LYS A 37 15.88 -2.44 19.26
CA LYS A 37 16.27 -3.69 19.87
C LYS A 37 15.38 -4.87 19.53
N ILE A 38 14.18 -4.69 18.96
CA ILE A 38 13.36 -5.83 18.58
C ILE A 38 12.51 -5.48 17.37
N VAL A 39 12.88 -6.03 16.20
CA VAL A 39 11.97 -6.26 15.07
C VAL A 39 11.49 -7.70 15.20
N ILE A 40 10.38 -7.95 15.90
CA ILE A 40 9.76 -9.28 15.80
C ILE A 40 9.10 -9.34 14.43
N VAL A 41 9.80 -9.92 13.46
CA VAL A 41 9.21 -10.36 12.21
C VAL A 41 8.40 -11.61 12.53
N LYS A 42 7.12 -11.44 12.87
CA LYS A 42 6.25 -12.60 13.12
C LYS A 42 5.71 -13.07 11.77
N LYS A 43 6.10 -14.27 11.35
CA LYS A 43 5.52 -14.92 10.17
C LYS A 43 4.10 -15.37 10.51
N VAL A 44 3.09 -14.67 10.03
CA VAL A 44 1.73 -15.22 9.91
C VAL A 44 1.44 -15.26 8.42
N PRO A 45 1.59 -16.42 7.76
CA PRO A 45 1.32 -16.52 6.33
C PRO A 45 -0.07 -15.93 6.01
N PRO A 46 -0.19 -14.96 5.08
CA PRO A 46 0.78 -14.54 4.06
C PRO A 46 1.52 -13.20 4.35
N LEU A 47 1.47 -12.68 5.58
CA LEU A 47 1.94 -11.34 5.93
C LEU A 47 3.13 -11.39 6.90
N TYR A 48 4.16 -10.60 6.58
CA TYR A 48 5.21 -10.23 7.52
C TYR A 48 4.74 -8.98 8.25
N TYR A 49 4.89 -8.93 9.57
CA TYR A 49 4.69 -7.71 10.34
C TYR A 49 5.95 -7.49 11.16
N SER A 50 6.44 -6.25 11.16
CA SER A 50 7.39 -5.79 12.15
C SER A 50 6.66 -5.20 13.35
N LYS A 51 7.24 -5.31 14.54
CA LYS A 51 6.81 -4.54 15.71
C LYS A 51 8.03 -3.86 16.29
N ILE A 52 8.07 -2.53 16.20
CA ILE A 52 9.14 -1.71 16.77
C ILE A 52 8.78 -1.39 18.23
N LYS A 53 9.69 -1.67 19.16
CA LYS A 53 9.57 -1.25 20.57
C LYS A 53 10.46 -0.04 20.83
N PHE A 54 9.96 0.89 21.63
CA PHE A 54 10.71 2.03 22.15
C PHE A 54 10.89 1.83 23.66
N ASP A 55 12.08 2.17 24.17
CA ASP A 55 12.38 2.13 25.61
C ASP A 55 11.72 3.30 26.36
N ILE A 56 11.23 4.30 25.64
CA ILE A 56 10.57 5.50 26.15
C ILE A 56 9.20 5.67 25.49
N ASP A 57 8.26 6.33 26.19
CA ASP A 57 7.01 6.74 25.54
C ASP A 57 7.29 7.89 24.57
N ILE A 58 6.86 7.72 23.32
CA ILE A 58 7.05 8.69 22.25
C ILE A 58 5.74 9.47 22.02
N SER A 59 5.89 10.76 21.71
CA SER A 59 4.75 11.64 21.46
C SER A 59 3.89 11.16 20.29
N ASP A 60 2.61 11.54 20.28
CA ASP A 60 1.67 11.21 19.20
C ASP A 60 2.19 11.68 17.82
N MET A 61 2.88 12.82 17.74
CA MET A 61 3.53 13.30 16.51
C MET A 61 4.66 12.38 16.05
N LYS A 62 5.51 11.89 16.97
CA LYS A 62 6.57 10.93 16.63
C LYS A 62 5.98 9.59 16.19
N LYS A 63 4.91 9.13 16.84
CA LYS A 63 4.15 7.93 16.43
C LYS A 63 3.58 8.10 15.02
N LEU A 64 3.03 9.27 14.70
CA LEU A 64 2.47 9.58 13.38
C LEU A 64 3.55 9.55 12.29
N VAL A 65 4.68 10.22 12.52
CA VAL A 65 5.81 10.24 11.58
C VAL A 65 6.36 8.82 11.36
N LEU A 66 6.56 8.07 12.44
CA LEU A 66 7.01 6.68 12.36
C LEU A 66 6.05 5.81 11.54
N THR A 67 4.76 5.88 11.84
CA THR A 67 3.72 5.10 11.16
C THR A 67 3.58 5.51 9.69
N SER A 68 3.88 6.77 9.35
CA SER A 68 3.75 7.25 7.97
C SER A 68 4.98 6.96 7.11
N ALA A 69 6.13 6.67 7.73
CA ALA A 69 7.40 6.51 7.05
C ALA A 69 7.40 5.37 6.03
N GLY A 70 6.83 4.21 6.38
CA GLY A 70 6.87 3.03 5.52
C GLY A 70 6.17 3.25 4.18
N PHE A 71 4.90 3.67 4.21
CA PHE A 71 4.20 3.97 2.96
C PHE A 71 4.80 5.18 2.22
N THR A 72 5.39 6.16 2.92
CA THR A 72 6.02 7.32 2.28
C THR A 72 7.25 6.91 1.47
N PHE A 73 8.12 6.08 2.03
CA PHE A 73 9.29 5.55 1.34
C PHE A 73 8.88 4.69 0.12
N GLN A 74 7.90 3.82 0.32
CA GLN A 74 7.35 2.97 -0.73
C GLN A 74 6.74 3.81 -1.87
N PHE A 75 6.03 4.90 -1.53
CA PHE A 75 5.47 5.84 -2.49
C PHE A 75 6.55 6.58 -3.28
N LEU A 76 7.55 7.15 -2.61
CA LEU A 76 8.63 7.89 -3.26
C LEU A 76 9.40 7.02 -4.25
N PHE A 77 9.70 5.77 -3.86
CA PHE A 77 10.41 4.84 -4.74
C PHE A 77 9.53 4.39 -5.91
N ASN A 78 8.24 4.10 -5.68
CA ASN A 78 7.29 3.79 -6.76
C ASN A 78 7.16 4.96 -7.75
N PHE A 79 7.14 6.19 -7.25
CA PHE A 79 7.04 7.38 -8.08
C PHE A 79 8.24 7.52 -9.03
N ALA A 80 9.45 7.15 -8.60
CA ALA A 80 10.61 7.11 -9.48
C ALA A 80 10.41 6.14 -10.67
N PHE A 81 9.78 4.97 -10.45
CA PHE A 81 9.47 4.02 -11.53
C PHE A 81 8.30 4.45 -12.44
N LEU A 82 7.45 5.37 -11.98
CA LEU A 82 6.42 5.98 -12.83
C LEU A 82 7.00 7.03 -13.78
N LEU A 83 8.09 7.70 -13.39
CA LEU A 83 8.72 8.74 -14.19
C LEU A 83 9.64 8.18 -15.30
N GLN A 84 10.11 6.94 -15.18
CA GLN A 84 10.89 6.32 -16.25
C GLN A 84 10.03 5.98 -17.49
N ASN A 85 10.66 6.00 -18.66
CA ASN A 85 10.05 5.58 -19.93
C ASN A 85 10.76 4.37 -20.58
N ILE A 86 11.70 3.74 -19.85
CA ILE A 86 12.57 2.68 -20.38
C ILE A 86 11.86 1.32 -20.38
N PHE A 87 11.08 1.03 -19.33
CA PHE A 87 10.44 -0.28 -19.11
C PHE A 87 8.91 -0.13 -19.00
N PRO A 88 8.15 -0.29 -20.10
CA PRO A 88 6.72 0.01 -20.14
C PRO A 88 5.86 -0.92 -19.27
N ASN A 89 6.19 -2.22 -19.16
CA ASN A 89 5.48 -3.14 -18.29
C ASN A 89 5.79 -2.87 -16.81
N LEU A 90 7.03 -2.50 -16.49
CA LEU A 90 7.39 -2.08 -15.14
C LEU A 90 6.66 -0.78 -14.73
N LYS A 91 6.50 0.16 -15.66
CA LYS A 91 5.71 1.38 -15.45
C LYS A 91 4.22 1.06 -15.21
N LEU A 92 3.64 0.17 -16.02
CA LEU A 92 2.28 -0.32 -15.83
C LEU A 92 2.11 -0.99 -14.45
N PHE A 93 3.07 -1.83 -14.06
CA PHE A 93 3.06 -2.48 -12.76
C PHE A 93 3.19 -1.49 -11.60
N SER A 94 4.04 -0.48 -11.75
CA SER A 94 4.21 0.62 -10.77
C SER A 94 2.92 1.41 -10.58
N PHE A 95 2.15 1.59 -11.65
CA PHE A 95 0.83 2.22 -11.59
C PHE A 95 -0.19 1.38 -10.82
N LEU A 96 -0.24 0.07 -11.09
CA LEU A 96 -1.05 -0.87 -10.29
C LEU A 96 -0.59 -0.90 -8.81
N TYR A 97 0.70 -0.76 -8.56
CA TYR A 97 1.28 -0.80 -7.22
C TYR A 97 0.91 0.42 -6.37
N LEU A 98 0.54 1.56 -6.98
CA LEU A 98 -0.08 2.68 -6.24
C LEU A 98 -1.33 2.22 -5.49
N GLY A 99 -2.09 1.29 -6.07
CA GLY A 99 -3.23 0.68 -5.41
C GLY A 99 -2.87 -0.08 -4.13
N VAL A 100 -1.73 -0.79 -4.14
CA VAL A 100 -1.22 -1.50 -2.97
C VAL A 100 -0.76 -0.53 -1.89
N ILE A 101 -0.04 0.54 -2.26
CA ILE A 101 0.38 1.61 -1.33
C ILE A 101 -0.85 2.28 -0.71
N ALA A 102 -1.86 2.59 -1.54
CA ALA A 102 -3.11 3.20 -1.12
C ALA A 102 -3.83 2.36 -0.05
N LEU A 103 -3.81 1.02 -0.17
CA LEU A 103 -4.38 0.13 0.85
C LEU A 103 -3.70 0.22 2.22
N ASN A 104 -2.42 0.57 2.29
CA ASN A 104 -1.73 0.76 3.57
C ASN A 104 -2.21 2.01 4.32
N ILE A 105 -2.80 2.98 3.62
CA ILE A 105 -3.32 4.22 4.21
C ILE A 105 -4.79 4.08 4.66
N VAL A 106 -5.49 3.03 4.21
CA VAL A 106 -6.87 2.74 4.64
C VAL A 106 -6.90 2.46 6.15
N PRO A 107 -7.83 3.03 6.94
CA PRO A 107 -7.85 2.92 8.40
C PRO A 107 -8.35 1.56 8.91
N VAL A 108 -7.66 0.48 8.57
CA VAL A 108 -8.08 -0.91 8.84
C VAL A 108 -6.93 -1.73 9.39
N LYS A 109 -7.10 -2.27 10.59
CA LYS A 109 -6.08 -3.12 11.22
C LYS A 109 -5.69 -4.30 10.31
N PRO A 110 -4.39 -4.63 10.15
CA PRO A 110 -3.22 -4.04 10.80
C PRO A 110 -2.47 -2.95 10.00
N SER A 111 -3.11 -2.24 9.06
CA SER A 111 -2.44 -1.24 8.22
C SER A 111 -1.93 -0.01 9.00
N ASP A 112 -0.96 0.70 8.44
CA ASP A 112 -0.49 2.00 8.92
C ASP A 112 -1.63 3.00 9.11
N GLY A 113 -2.53 3.07 8.13
CA GLY A 113 -3.71 3.93 8.14
C GLY A 113 -4.57 3.79 9.39
N TYR A 114 -4.66 2.58 9.96
CA TYR A 114 -5.39 2.35 11.21
C TYR A 114 -4.76 3.09 12.38
N TYR A 115 -3.44 2.98 12.51
CA TYR A 115 -2.69 3.61 13.59
C TYR A 115 -2.62 5.14 13.42
N ILE A 116 -2.49 5.63 12.18
CA ILE A 116 -2.60 7.06 11.83
C ILE A 116 -3.97 7.60 12.26
N PHE A 117 -5.05 6.87 11.96
CA PHE A 117 -6.39 7.26 12.38
C PHE A 117 -6.54 7.29 13.90
N GLN A 118 -6.02 6.29 14.61
CA GLN A 118 -6.07 6.27 16.08
C GLN A 118 -5.37 7.47 16.71
N ILE A 119 -4.23 7.89 16.16
CA ILE A 119 -3.48 9.05 16.65
C ILE A 119 -4.24 10.34 16.34
N THR A 120 -4.61 10.54 15.07
CA THR A 120 -5.20 11.81 14.60
C THR A 120 -6.64 12.02 15.11
N SER A 121 -7.40 10.95 15.34
CA SER A 121 -8.77 11.03 15.85
C SER A 121 -8.87 11.56 17.28
N LYS A 122 -7.76 11.54 18.05
CA LYS A 122 -7.67 12.19 19.37
C LYS A 122 -7.78 13.71 19.28
N TRP A 123 -7.37 14.30 18.15
CA TRP A 123 -7.37 15.76 17.98
C TRP A 123 -8.72 16.30 17.51
N ASN A 124 -9.35 15.64 16.53
CA ASN A 124 -10.69 16.01 16.07
C ASN A 124 -11.40 14.83 15.40
N ARG A 125 -12.09 14.01 16.20
CA ARG A 125 -12.76 12.79 15.73
C ARG A 125 -13.73 13.02 14.57
N LYS A 126 -14.54 14.09 14.61
CA LYS A 126 -15.55 14.36 13.58
C LYS A 126 -14.91 14.73 12.24
N LEU A 127 -13.89 15.58 12.26
CA LEU A 127 -13.15 15.97 11.06
C LEU A 127 -12.37 14.78 10.49
N MET A 128 -11.65 14.03 11.34
CA MET A 128 -10.90 12.87 10.90
C MET A 128 -11.82 11.82 10.27
N ASN A 129 -12.99 11.53 10.86
CA ASN A 129 -13.96 10.63 10.25
C ASN A 129 -14.43 11.08 8.85
N LYS A 130 -14.46 12.39 8.56
CA LYS A 130 -14.77 12.89 7.21
C LYS A 130 -13.58 12.71 6.27
N LEU A 131 -12.38 13.11 6.69
CA LEU A 131 -11.17 13.01 5.88
C LEU A 131 -10.83 11.55 5.54
N PHE A 132 -11.00 10.62 6.47
CA PHE A 132 -10.75 9.21 6.21
C PHE A 132 -11.79 8.57 5.29
N ARG A 133 -13.07 8.98 5.37
CA ARG A 133 -14.07 8.58 4.38
C ARG A 133 -13.73 9.11 2.99
N LEU A 134 -13.29 10.37 2.91
CA LEU A 134 -12.83 10.95 1.65
C LEU A 134 -11.64 10.16 1.11
N ALA A 135 -10.61 9.92 1.93
CA ALA A 135 -9.43 9.14 1.54
C ALA A 135 -9.80 7.73 1.06
N GLN A 136 -10.74 7.05 1.71
CA GLN A 136 -11.23 5.74 1.25
C GLN A 136 -11.86 5.80 -0.13
N TRP A 137 -12.71 6.80 -0.39
CA TRP A 137 -13.31 7.01 -1.71
C TRP A 137 -12.25 7.37 -2.76
N THR A 138 -11.27 8.20 -2.41
CA THR A 138 -10.14 8.52 -3.28
C THR A 138 -9.33 7.26 -3.61
N ILE A 139 -9.06 6.41 -2.62
CA ILE A 139 -8.34 5.14 -2.81
C ILE A 139 -9.14 4.19 -3.70
N PHE A 140 -10.44 4.02 -3.45
CA PHE A 140 -11.32 3.22 -4.29
C PHE A 140 -11.32 3.73 -5.74
N TYR A 141 -11.40 5.05 -5.92
CA TYR A 141 -11.36 5.68 -7.24
C TYR A 141 -10.01 5.47 -7.93
N ILE A 142 -8.88 5.66 -7.24
CA ILE A 142 -7.54 5.40 -7.77
C ILE A 142 -7.41 3.92 -8.17
N LEU A 143 -7.87 3.00 -7.33
CA LEU A 143 -7.82 1.56 -7.61
C LEU A 143 -8.65 1.20 -8.83
N TYR A 144 -9.90 1.68 -8.87
CA TYR A 144 -10.81 1.46 -9.98
C TYR A 144 -10.25 2.00 -11.29
N THR A 145 -9.83 3.26 -11.31
CA THR A 145 -9.22 3.90 -12.49
C THR A 145 -7.91 3.22 -12.88
N SER A 146 -7.08 2.80 -11.92
CA SER A 146 -5.84 2.08 -12.21
C SER A 146 -6.08 0.73 -12.86
N GLY A 147 -7.14 0.02 -12.43
CA GLY A 147 -7.56 -1.23 -13.04
C GLY A 147 -8.09 -1.05 -14.45
N VAL A 148 -8.97 -0.07 -14.66
CA VAL A 148 -9.51 0.25 -15.98
C VAL A 148 -8.41 0.67 -16.95
N ILE A 149 -7.51 1.57 -16.54
CA ILE A 149 -6.37 2.01 -17.36
C ILE A 149 -5.46 0.82 -17.66
N SER A 150 -5.20 -0.05 -16.68
CA SER A 150 -4.38 -1.23 -16.89
C SER A 150 -5.02 -2.20 -17.88
N GLU A 151 -6.32 -2.46 -17.79
CA GLU A 151 -7.03 -3.29 -18.76
C GLU A 151 -6.99 -2.68 -20.17
N ILE A 152 -7.20 -1.37 -20.30
CA ILE A 152 -7.11 -0.67 -21.59
C ILE A 152 -5.71 -0.82 -22.19
N LEU A 153 -4.66 -0.59 -21.40
CA LEU A 153 -3.27 -0.69 -21.86
C LEU A 153 -2.87 -2.14 -22.20
N ILE A 154 -3.40 -3.12 -21.46
CA ILE A 154 -3.16 -4.55 -21.71
C ILE A 154 -3.87 -4.98 -22.99
N VAL A 155 -5.12 -4.55 -23.22
CA VAL A 155 -5.87 -4.83 -24.44
C VAL A 155 -5.17 -4.19 -25.65
N GLN A 156 -4.75 -2.93 -25.56
CA GLN A 156 -3.99 -2.26 -26.62
C GLN A 156 -2.68 -3.01 -26.94
N ASN A 157 -1.88 -3.35 -25.93
CA ASN A 157 -0.62 -4.07 -26.13
C ASN A 157 -0.81 -5.51 -26.62
N ALA A 158 -1.92 -6.18 -26.28
CA ALA A 158 -2.24 -7.53 -26.77
C ALA A 158 -2.68 -7.53 -28.24
N ILE A 159 -3.27 -6.43 -28.71
CA ILE A 159 -3.63 -6.23 -30.12
C ILE A 159 -2.35 -5.97 -30.95
N ASP A 160 -1.39 -5.22 -30.41
CA ASP A 160 -0.18 -4.81 -31.15
C ASP A 160 0.97 -5.84 -31.11
N HIS A 161 1.12 -6.64 -30.04
CA HIS A 161 2.16 -7.68 -29.97
C HIS A 161 1.69 -8.95 -29.23
N LYS A 162 1.90 -10.13 -29.86
CA LYS A 162 1.56 -11.46 -29.35
C LYS A 162 1.95 -11.66 -27.88
N GLY A 163 1.05 -12.20 -27.07
CA GLY A 163 1.48 -13.11 -26.00
C GLY A 163 0.51 -13.33 -24.84
N ILE A 164 0.33 -14.61 -24.50
CA ILE A 164 -0.24 -15.14 -23.25
C ILE A 164 0.28 -14.39 -22.00
N PHE A 165 1.47 -13.80 -22.06
CA PHE A 165 2.06 -12.99 -20.99
C PHE A 165 1.26 -11.72 -20.63
N ASN A 166 0.79 -10.95 -21.62
CA ASN A 166 -0.04 -9.76 -21.38
C ASN A 166 -1.42 -10.14 -20.81
N LEU A 167 -1.98 -11.24 -21.29
CA LEU A 167 -3.16 -11.88 -20.71
C LEU A 167 -2.93 -12.32 -19.26
N SER A 168 -1.76 -12.89 -18.95
CA SER A 168 -1.39 -13.32 -17.60
C SER A 168 -1.25 -12.13 -16.65
N LEU A 169 -0.63 -11.04 -17.10
CA LEU A 169 -0.59 -9.76 -16.36
C LEU A 169 -1.99 -9.18 -16.15
N GLY A 170 -2.86 -9.27 -17.15
CA GLY A 170 -4.28 -8.93 -17.05
C GLY A 170 -4.96 -9.71 -15.93
N VAL A 171 -4.90 -11.04 -15.97
CA VAL A 171 -5.47 -11.92 -14.94
C VAL A 171 -4.90 -11.62 -13.55
N ILE A 172 -3.60 -11.38 -13.42
CA ILE A 172 -2.97 -11.00 -12.14
C ILE A 172 -3.53 -9.66 -11.66
N SER A 173 -3.61 -8.65 -12.52
CA SER A 173 -4.14 -7.33 -12.19
C SER A 173 -5.62 -7.40 -11.78
N THR A 174 -6.47 -8.09 -12.54
CA THR A 174 -7.88 -8.33 -12.19
C THR A 174 -8.02 -9.11 -10.88
N THR A 175 -7.18 -10.12 -10.64
CA THR A 175 -7.19 -10.88 -9.36
C THR A 175 -6.81 -9.98 -8.18
N ILE A 176 -5.80 -9.13 -8.36
CA ILE A 176 -5.41 -8.14 -7.35
C ILE A 176 -6.59 -7.20 -7.09
N ILE A 177 -7.19 -6.61 -8.14
CA ILE A 177 -8.34 -5.71 -8.02
C ILE A 177 -9.51 -6.38 -7.30
N ILE A 178 -9.88 -7.61 -7.68
CA ILE A 178 -10.94 -8.38 -7.01
C ILE A 178 -10.61 -8.57 -5.53
N ARG A 179 -9.39 -9.01 -5.18
CA ARG A 179 -9.00 -9.17 -3.77
C ARG A 179 -9.02 -7.85 -3.00
N ILE A 180 -8.66 -6.75 -3.65
CA ILE A 180 -8.73 -5.42 -3.07
C ILE A 180 -10.19 -5.02 -2.83
N ILE A 181 -11.07 -5.18 -3.81
CA ILE A 181 -12.51 -4.92 -3.71
C ILE A 181 -13.14 -5.80 -2.63
N GLU A 182 -12.86 -7.10 -2.61
CA GLU A 182 -13.35 -8.02 -1.57
C GLU A 182 -12.90 -7.60 -0.17
N LYS A 183 -11.64 -7.14 -0.03
CA LYS A 183 -11.13 -6.62 1.23
C LYS A 183 -11.90 -5.37 1.62
N LEU A 184 -12.11 -4.42 0.70
CA LEU A 184 -12.90 -3.21 0.92
C LEU A 184 -14.37 -3.53 1.28
N ILE A 185 -15.01 -4.47 0.59
CA ILE A 185 -16.36 -4.95 0.90
C ILE A 185 -16.41 -5.63 2.27
N ARG A 186 -15.42 -6.45 2.62
CA ARG A 186 -15.33 -7.06 3.97
C ARG A 186 -15.16 -6.01 5.05
N ILE A 187 -14.36 -4.98 4.79
CA ILE A 187 -14.21 -3.82 5.69
C ILE A 187 -15.56 -3.11 5.84
N TYR A 188 -16.29 -2.89 4.74
CA TYR A 188 -17.62 -2.28 4.72
C TYR A 188 -18.66 -3.09 5.50
N LYS A 189 -18.79 -4.38 5.19
CA LYS A 189 -19.78 -5.27 5.80
C LYS A 189 -19.53 -5.54 7.28
N LYS A 190 -18.27 -5.61 7.72
CA LYS A 190 -17.94 -5.92 9.12
C LYS A 190 -18.11 -4.72 10.07
N GLY A 191 -18.47 -3.53 9.57
CA GLY A 191 -18.46 -2.32 10.40
C GLY A 191 -17.08 -2.02 11.01
N LEU A 192 -16.01 -2.64 10.49
CA LEU A 192 -14.63 -2.40 10.90
C LEU A 192 -14.18 -0.98 10.49
N PHE A 193 -14.99 -0.29 9.70
CA PHE A 193 -15.02 1.17 9.67
C PHE A 193 -15.45 1.70 11.03
N TYR A 194 -14.49 1.86 11.92
CA TYR A 194 -14.79 2.43 13.24
C TYR A 194 -15.25 3.88 13.10
N GLY A 195 -16.53 4.05 13.40
CA GLY A 195 -17.29 5.29 13.46
C GLY A 195 -18.64 5.11 14.16
N ASP A 196 -19.30 3.95 14.00
CA ASP A 196 -20.64 3.67 14.55
C ASP A 196 -20.70 2.66 15.70
N HIS A 197 -19.60 2.40 16.41
CA HIS A 197 -19.70 1.79 17.74
C HIS A 197 -20.12 2.84 18.80
N LYS A 198 -21.26 3.48 18.55
CA LYS A 198 -22.18 4.08 19.53
C LYS A 198 -23.55 4.21 18.87
N LYS A 199 -24.26 3.09 18.72
CA LYS A 199 -25.72 2.95 18.94
C LYS A 199 -26.15 1.53 18.58
N ALA A 200 -26.21 0.67 19.61
CA ALA A 200 -26.94 -0.59 19.78
C ALA A 200 -26.08 -1.54 20.61
#